data_AF-A0A2J7ZFP8-F1
#
_entry.id   AF-A0A2J7ZFP8-F1
#
_cell.length_a   1.000
_cell.length_b   1.000
_cell.length_c   1.000
_cell.angle_alpha   90.00
_cell.angle_beta   90.00
_cell.angle_gamma   90.00
#
_symmetry.space_group_name_H-M   'P 1'
#
loop_
_entity.id
_entity.type
_entity.pdbx_description
1 polymer ?
#
loop_
_entity_poly.entity_id
_entity_poly.type
_entity_poly.pdbx_seq_one_letter_code
_entity_poly.pdbx_strand_id
1 'polypeptide(L)'
;MSHRIPIPTPQYANLLKDLFRGLELNVHVVHRNETDRSNPKYGIHVTGPDWRKVIGALMKKRWSQKHPVEHRMDGSERWSGIFLKLQTSNFHPIEEDRCHAIVNRACPGISPRIIFGLTHGRVRITAMEWIENCTTLYEVLRDPTHFLDRIIARLPYRITAIVSHMWCRAGIAHGDLHEKNVLVSAQGSVYIVDFGFSVRLPHRMKNKLQ
;
A
#
# COMPACT_ATOMS: atom_id res chain seq x y z
N MET A 1 -21.62 -2.86 -20.91
CA MET A 1 -22.40 -2.51 -19.70
C MET A 1 -21.55 -1.58 -18.86
N SER A 2 -22.01 -0.36 -18.58
CA SER A 2 -21.25 0.64 -17.82
C SER A 2 -21.24 0.27 -16.33
N HIS A 3 -20.17 -0.36 -15.86
CA HIS A 3 -20.00 -0.63 -14.44
C HIS A 3 -19.88 0.71 -13.70
N ARG A 4 -20.89 1.03 -12.88
CA ARG A 4 -20.85 2.19 -11.98
C ARG A 4 -19.76 1.92 -10.95
N ILE A 5 -18.61 2.54 -11.15
CA ILE A 5 -17.53 2.63 -10.16
C ILE A 5 -18.17 3.22 -8.88
N PRO A 6 -18.02 2.64 -7.69
CA PRO A 6 -18.38 3.30 -6.45
C PRO A 6 -17.40 4.46 -6.27
N ILE A 7 -17.89 5.67 -6.49
CA ILE A 7 -17.01 6.80 -6.64
C ILE A 7 -16.77 7.50 -5.28
N PRO A 8 -15.53 7.58 -4.78
CA PRO A 8 -15.18 8.49 -3.68
C PRO A 8 -15.46 9.95 -4.05
N THR A 9 -15.59 10.87 -3.08
CA THR A 9 -16.05 12.28 -3.23
C THR A 9 -15.87 12.93 -4.63
N PRO A 10 -16.73 13.88 -5.07
CA PRO A 10 -16.73 14.39 -6.46
C PRO A 10 -15.36 14.77 -7.08
N GLN A 11 -14.38 15.13 -6.26
CA GLN A 11 -13.00 15.35 -6.68
C GLN A 11 -12.29 14.06 -7.18
N TYR A 12 -12.35 12.97 -6.41
CA TYR A 12 -11.75 11.69 -6.79
C TYR A 12 -12.52 11.02 -7.95
N ALA A 13 -13.82 11.29 -8.03
CA ALA A 13 -14.69 10.85 -9.12
C ALA A 13 -14.18 11.14 -10.51
N ASN A 14 -13.93 12.42 -10.74
CA ASN A 14 -13.57 12.92 -12.05
C ASN A 14 -12.14 12.50 -12.37
N LEU A 15 -11.27 12.51 -11.37
CA LEU A 15 -9.91 12.00 -11.50
C LEU A 15 -9.90 10.53 -11.94
N LEU A 16 -10.58 9.63 -11.23
CA LEU A 16 -10.61 8.21 -11.59
C LEU A 16 -11.28 7.96 -12.96
N LYS A 17 -12.38 8.65 -13.27
CA LYS A 17 -13.04 8.57 -14.59
C LYS A 17 -12.11 8.97 -15.72
N ASP A 18 -11.35 10.05 -15.54
CA ASP A 18 -10.43 10.55 -16.56
C ASP A 18 -9.16 9.70 -16.68
N LEU A 19 -8.74 9.08 -15.58
CA LEU A 19 -7.59 8.18 -15.55
C LEU A 19 -7.87 6.84 -16.22
N PHE A 20 -9.09 6.31 -16.05
CA PHE A 20 -9.47 4.99 -16.53
C PHE A 20 -10.29 5.02 -17.81
N ARG A 21 -10.46 6.20 -18.43
CA ARG A 21 -11.23 6.35 -19.66
C ARG A 21 -10.66 5.44 -20.76
N GLY A 22 -11.51 4.56 -21.28
CA GLY A 22 -11.16 3.64 -22.36
C GLY A 22 -10.37 2.40 -21.93
N LEU A 23 -10.23 2.14 -20.62
CA LEU A 23 -9.65 0.91 -20.10
C LEU A 23 -10.76 -0.03 -19.61
N GLU A 24 -10.62 -1.33 -19.92
CA GLU A 24 -11.49 -2.37 -19.38
C GLU A 24 -10.99 -2.83 -18.01
N LEU A 25 -11.54 -2.21 -16.96
CA LEU A 25 -11.13 -2.41 -15.57
C LEU A 25 -12.30 -2.82 -14.68
N ASN A 26 -12.01 -3.64 -13.68
CA ASN A 26 -12.88 -3.81 -12.52
C ASN A 26 -12.29 -3.04 -11.35
N VAL A 27 -13.12 -2.22 -10.69
CA VAL A 27 -12.68 -1.29 -9.65
C VAL A 27 -13.51 -1.54 -8.39
N HIS A 28 -12.85 -2.01 -7.34
CA HIS A 28 -13.48 -2.29 -6.05
C HIS A 28 -12.92 -1.37 -4.97
N VAL A 29 -13.79 -0.62 -4.30
CA VAL A 29 -13.38 0.15 -3.11
C VAL A 29 -13.27 -0.82 -1.94
N VAL A 30 -12.05 -1.00 -1.43
CA VAL A 30 -11.73 -1.97 -0.37
C VAL A 30 -11.47 -1.31 0.98
N HIS A 31 -11.20 -0.01 0.98
CA HIS A 31 -11.05 0.78 2.20
C HIS A 31 -11.65 2.17 2.01
N ARG A 32 -12.39 2.63 3.01
CA ARG A 32 -13.03 3.95 3.03
C ARG A 32 -13.01 4.48 4.46
N ASN A 33 -12.19 5.49 4.72
CA ASN A 33 -12.24 6.23 5.97
C ASN A 33 -12.81 7.63 5.70
N GLU A 34 -14.12 7.79 5.91
CA GLU A 34 -14.85 9.05 5.71
C GLU A 34 -15.22 9.75 7.02
N THR A 35 -15.03 9.07 8.15
CA THR A 35 -15.34 9.64 9.46
C THR A 35 -14.34 10.74 9.82
N ASP A 36 -13.10 10.63 9.34
CA ASP A 36 -12.16 11.75 9.33
C ASP A 36 -12.40 12.66 8.12
N ARG A 37 -13.30 13.63 8.29
CA ARG A 37 -13.58 14.66 7.28
C ARG A 37 -12.36 15.49 6.90
N SER A 38 -11.32 15.53 7.75
CA SER A 38 -10.11 16.31 7.49
C SER A 38 -9.14 15.60 6.56
N ASN A 39 -9.16 14.26 6.53
CA ASN A 39 -8.24 13.43 5.74
C ASN A 39 -8.91 12.16 5.19
N PRO A 40 -9.80 12.28 4.18
CA PRO A 40 -10.44 11.12 3.60
C PRO A 40 -9.41 10.25 2.85
N LYS A 41 -9.37 8.96 3.21
CA LYS A 41 -8.51 7.93 2.60
C LYS A 41 -9.37 6.86 1.92
N TYR A 42 -9.01 6.56 0.68
CA TYR A 42 -9.65 5.51 -0.11
C TYR A 42 -8.62 4.50 -0.59
N GLY A 43 -8.91 3.23 -0.39
CA GLY A 43 -8.18 2.11 -0.96
C GLY A 43 -9.01 1.49 -2.06
N ILE A 44 -8.42 1.34 -3.25
CA ILE A 44 -9.10 0.82 -4.43
C ILE A 44 -8.30 -0.36 -4.96
N HIS A 45 -8.94 -1.50 -5.12
CA HIS A 45 -8.40 -2.63 -5.86
C HIS A 45 -8.81 -2.52 -7.32
N VAL A 46 -7.83 -2.44 -8.21
CA VAL A 46 -8.02 -2.34 -9.66
C VAL A 46 -7.56 -3.65 -10.32
N THR A 47 -8.49 -4.33 -10.99
CA THR A 47 -8.25 -5.57 -11.74
C THR A 47 -8.81 -5.44 -13.17
N GLY A 48 -8.90 -6.56 -13.89
CA GLY A 48 -9.38 -6.61 -15.28
C GLY A 48 -8.25 -6.72 -16.30
N PRO A 49 -8.55 -6.99 -17.57
CA PRO A 49 -7.53 -7.25 -18.60
C PRO A 49 -6.58 -6.06 -18.80
N ASP A 50 -7.04 -4.84 -18.53
CA ASP A 50 -6.27 -3.62 -18.74
C ASP A 50 -5.60 -3.06 -17.48
N TRP A 51 -5.63 -3.75 -16.33
CA TRP A 51 -5.10 -3.17 -15.09
C TRP A 51 -3.62 -2.75 -15.23
N ARG A 52 -2.80 -3.48 -16.01
CA ARG A 52 -1.40 -3.10 -16.28
C ARG A 52 -1.28 -1.82 -17.10
N LYS A 53 -2.25 -1.54 -17.98
CA LYS A 53 -2.29 -0.30 -18.78
C LYS A 53 -2.54 0.93 -17.91
N VAL A 54 -3.09 0.77 -16.71
CA VAL A 54 -3.27 1.86 -15.72
C VAL A 54 -1.93 2.52 -15.40
N ILE A 55 -0.87 1.73 -15.20
CA ILE A 55 0.48 2.26 -14.93
C ILE A 55 0.94 3.15 -16.09
N GLY A 56 0.82 2.66 -17.32
CA GLY A 56 1.18 3.42 -18.52
C GLY A 56 0.33 4.68 -18.72
N ALA A 57 -0.98 4.58 -18.50
CA ALA A 57 -1.91 5.71 -18.58
C ALA A 57 -1.58 6.79 -17.56
N LEU A 58 -1.27 6.40 -16.32
CA LEU A 58 -0.84 7.31 -15.27
C LEU A 58 0.51 7.95 -15.63
N MET A 59 1.48 7.19 -16.11
CA MET A 59 2.80 7.74 -16.43
C MET A 59 2.80 8.76 -17.57
N LYS A 60 1.87 8.65 -18.52
CA LYS A 60 1.70 9.61 -19.64
C LYS A 60 1.12 10.96 -19.21
N LYS A 61 0.44 11.04 -18.06
CA LYS A 61 -0.12 12.31 -17.55
C LYS A 61 0.97 13.22 -16.98
N ARG A 62 0.71 14.53 -17.00
CA ARG A 62 1.51 15.53 -16.28
C ARG A 62 1.07 15.56 -14.82
N TRP A 63 2.02 15.42 -13.90
CA TRP A 63 1.79 15.40 -12.45
C TRP A 63 2.56 16.52 -11.80
N SER A 64 2.04 17.07 -10.70
CA SER A 64 2.77 18.09 -9.94
C SER A 64 3.99 17.51 -9.23
N GLN A 65 3.90 16.26 -8.76
CA GLN A 65 4.99 15.53 -8.11
C GLN A 65 4.91 14.02 -8.41
N LYS A 66 6.07 13.35 -8.52
CA LYS A 66 6.20 11.89 -8.74
C LYS A 66 7.24 11.29 -7.79
N HIS A 67 6.87 10.28 -6.98
CA HIS A 67 7.74 9.57 -6.02
C HIS A 67 7.05 8.33 -5.45
N PRO A 68 7.72 7.21 -5.13
CA PRO A 68 8.94 6.76 -5.77
C PRO A 68 8.57 6.42 -7.22
N VAL A 69 9.54 6.12 -8.06
CA VAL A 69 9.27 5.60 -9.40
C VAL A 69 10.20 4.43 -9.61
N GLU A 70 10.03 3.40 -8.77
CA GLU A 70 10.60 2.08 -9.07
C GLU A 70 9.57 1.35 -9.94
N HIS A 71 9.69 1.46 -11.26
CA HIS A 71 8.88 0.68 -12.21
C HIS A 71 9.31 -0.79 -12.29
N ARG A 72 9.65 -1.37 -11.13
CA ARG A 72 9.97 -2.77 -11.00
C ARG A 72 8.67 -3.56 -10.98
N MET A 73 8.20 -3.86 -12.19
CA MET A 73 7.02 -4.69 -12.47
C MET A 73 7.42 -6.16 -12.66
N ASP A 74 8.67 -6.54 -12.35
CA ASP A 74 9.14 -7.91 -12.43
C ASP A 74 8.29 -8.83 -11.54
N GLY A 75 7.87 -9.97 -12.09
CA GLY A 75 6.97 -10.89 -11.40
C GLY A 75 5.52 -10.38 -11.26
N SER A 76 5.19 -9.18 -11.73
CA SER A 76 3.80 -8.68 -11.74
C SER A 76 2.89 -9.48 -12.68
N GLU A 77 3.44 -10.35 -13.53
CA GLU A 77 2.72 -11.36 -14.32
C GLU A 77 1.75 -12.19 -13.47
N ARG A 78 2.12 -12.40 -12.20
CA ARG A 78 1.34 -13.19 -11.23
C ARG A 78 0.31 -12.37 -10.46
N TRP A 79 0.31 -11.05 -10.61
CA TRP A 79 -0.64 -10.18 -9.93
C TRP A 79 -2.01 -10.22 -10.60
N SER A 80 -3.05 -10.31 -9.79
CA SER A 80 -4.44 -10.16 -10.20
C SER A 80 -4.84 -8.71 -10.45
N GLY A 81 -4.08 -7.76 -9.89
CA GLY A 81 -4.35 -6.34 -9.97
C GLY A 81 -3.35 -5.50 -9.17
N ILE A 82 -3.72 -4.24 -8.97
CA ILE A 82 -2.98 -3.29 -8.12
C ILE A 82 -3.90 -2.65 -7.10
N PHE A 83 -3.31 -2.24 -6.00
CA PHE A 83 -3.94 -1.38 -5.02
C PHE A 83 -3.60 0.08 -5.29
N LEU A 84 -4.60 0.96 -5.31
CA LEU A 84 -4.43 2.40 -5.32
C LEU A 84 -4.90 2.98 -3.99
N LYS A 85 -3.98 3.60 -3.26
CA LYS A 85 -4.25 4.46 -2.10
C LYS A 85 -4.46 5.88 -2.61
N LEU A 86 -5.63 6.46 -2.36
CA LEU A 86 -5.93 7.86 -2.64
C LEU A 86 -6.13 8.59 -1.32
N GLN A 87 -5.39 9.65 -1.13
CA GLN A 87 -5.44 10.46 0.09
C GLN A 87 -5.14 11.91 -0.24
N THR A 88 -5.61 12.83 0.60
CA THR A 88 -5.23 14.23 0.46
C THR A 88 -3.74 14.44 0.71
N SER A 89 -3.06 15.21 -0.15
CA SER A 89 -1.59 15.32 -0.18
C SER A 89 -0.99 15.97 1.07
N ASN A 90 -1.76 16.80 1.78
CA ASN A 90 -1.32 17.42 3.03
C ASN A 90 -1.13 16.39 4.17
N PHE A 91 -1.75 15.21 4.03
CA PHE A 91 -1.73 14.14 5.01
C PHE A 91 -1.04 12.87 4.49
N HIS A 92 -0.54 12.90 3.26
CA HIS A 92 0.24 11.83 2.66
C HIS A 92 1.55 12.43 2.10
N PRO A 93 2.55 12.62 2.96
CA PRO A 93 3.82 13.21 2.53
C PRO A 93 4.51 12.28 1.53
N ILE A 94 5.33 12.87 0.66
CA ILE A 94 6.22 12.12 -0.23
C ILE A 94 7.16 11.20 0.57
N GLU A 95 7.45 11.58 1.80
CA GLU A 95 8.29 10.84 2.75
C GLU A 95 7.72 9.46 3.09
N GLU A 96 6.39 9.29 3.12
CA GLU A 96 5.74 7.99 3.30
C GLU A 96 6.19 7.04 2.18
N ASP A 97 5.98 7.47 0.94
CA ASP A 97 6.32 6.73 -0.27
C ASP A 97 7.82 6.39 -0.33
N ARG A 98 8.67 7.36 0.04
CA ARG A 98 10.13 7.17 0.10
C ARG A 98 10.52 6.12 1.14
N CYS A 99 9.93 6.16 2.33
CA CYS A 99 10.21 5.17 3.37
C CYS A 99 9.77 3.78 2.93
N HIS A 100 8.59 3.68 2.32
CA HIS A 100 8.08 2.41 1.80
C HIS A 100 9.03 1.81 0.74
N ALA A 101 9.49 2.63 -0.22
CA ALA A 101 10.44 2.17 -1.25
C ALA A 101 11.80 1.71 -0.66
N ILE A 102 12.32 2.43 0.34
CA ILE A 102 13.56 2.02 1.03
C ILE A 102 13.37 0.64 1.68
N VAL A 103 12.21 0.40 2.30
CA VAL A 103 11.88 -0.89 2.91
C VAL A 103 11.73 -1.99 1.87
N ASN A 104 10.96 -1.77 0.80
CA ASN A 104 10.82 -2.78 -0.26
C ASN A 104 12.18 -3.17 -0.87
N ARG A 105 13.09 -2.21 -1.05
CA ARG A 105 14.42 -2.46 -1.61
C ARG A 105 15.35 -3.22 -0.65
N ALA A 106 15.39 -2.82 0.61
CA ALA A 106 16.30 -3.42 1.60
C ALA A 106 15.79 -4.77 2.14
N CYS A 107 14.47 -4.93 2.17
CA CYS A 107 13.75 -6.04 2.78
C CYS A 107 12.60 -6.50 1.86
N PRO A 108 12.90 -7.15 0.72
CA PRO A 108 11.85 -7.59 -0.21
C PRO A 108 10.90 -8.58 0.47
N GLY A 109 9.59 -8.43 0.19
CA GLY A 109 8.55 -9.37 0.65
C GLY A 109 7.97 -9.11 2.04
N ILE A 110 8.41 -8.07 2.77
CA ILE A 110 7.85 -7.72 4.09
C ILE A 110 6.75 -6.65 4.06
N SER A 111 6.49 -6.10 2.88
CA SER A 111 5.48 -5.06 2.60
C SER A 111 5.07 -5.17 1.12
N PRO A 112 3.84 -4.76 0.75
CA PRO A 112 3.43 -4.75 -0.65
C PRO A 112 4.39 -3.90 -1.48
N ARG A 113 4.74 -4.33 -2.69
CA ARG A 113 5.66 -3.53 -3.52
C ARG A 113 5.03 -2.22 -3.94
N ILE A 114 5.64 -1.10 -3.59
CA ILE A 114 5.30 0.22 -4.10
C ILE A 114 5.77 0.35 -5.55
N ILE A 115 4.88 0.81 -6.41
CA ILE A 115 5.15 0.99 -7.84
C ILE A 115 5.44 2.47 -8.11
N PHE A 116 4.52 3.33 -7.68
CA PHE A 116 4.69 4.77 -7.72
C PHE A 116 3.81 5.48 -6.71
N GLY A 117 4.09 6.77 -6.52
CA GLY A 117 3.17 7.73 -5.95
C GLY A 117 3.14 9.01 -6.80
N LEU A 118 1.95 9.53 -7.05
CA LEU A 118 1.70 10.67 -7.94
C LEU A 118 0.83 11.70 -7.23
N THR A 119 1.11 12.98 -7.44
CA THR A 119 0.28 14.07 -6.90
C THR A 119 -0.43 14.79 -8.03
N HIS A 120 -1.75 14.93 -7.92
CA HIS A 120 -2.60 15.72 -8.82
C HIS A 120 -3.51 16.64 -8.03
N GLY A 121 -3.32 17.96 -8.18
CA GLY A 121 -3.96 18.94 -7.31
C GLY A 121 -3.59 18.68 -5.86
N ARG A 122 -4.59 18.41 -5.01
CA ARG A 122 -4.43 18.07 -3.59
C ARG A 122 -4.56 16.57 -3.29
N VAL A 123 -4.50 15.73 -4.30
CA VAL A 123 -4.65 14.27 -4.16
C VAL A 123 -3.32 13.59 -4.42
N ARG A 124 -2.90 12.79 -3.45
CA ARG A 124 -1.82 11.81 -3.57
C ARG A 124 -2.43 10.46 -3.94
N ILE A 125 -1.88 9.83 -4.98
CA ILE A 125 -2.23 8.48 -5.44
C ILE A 125 -0.99 7.62 -5.32
N THR A 126 -1.02 6.60 -4.45
CA THR A 126 0.07 5.62 -4.33
C THR A 126 -0.40 4.28 -4.87
N ALA A 127 0.31 3.74 -5.86
CA ALA A 127 0.06 2.44 -6.44
C ALA A 127 1.00 1.40 -5.85
N MET A 128 0.42 0.28 -5.43
CA MET A 128 1.11 -0.81 -4.78
C MET A 128 0.62 -2.15 -5.33
N GLU A 129 1.42 -3.19 -5.13
CA GLU A 129 1.02 -4.57 -5.28
C GLU A 129 -0.27 -4.86 -4.50
N TRP A 130 -1.23 -5.53 -5.16
CA TRP A 130 -2.35 -6.13 -4.44
C TRP A 130 -1.90 -7.47 -3.85
N ILE A 131 -2.04 -7.63 -2.53
CA ILE A 131 -1.73 -8.88 -1.86
C ILE A 131 -3.02 -9.67 -1.66
N GLU A 132 -3.14 -10.78 -2.37
CA GLU A 132 -4.32 -11.64 -2.32
C GLU A 132 -4.50 -12.33 -0.98
N ASN A 133 -5.77 -12.62 -0.64
CA ASN A 133 -6.16 -13.43 0.51
C ASN A 133 -5.49 -12.99 1.82
N CYS A 134 -5.39 -11.68 2.01
CA CYS A 134 -4.89 -11.07 3.23
C CYS A 134 -6.02 -10.35 4.00
N THR A 135 -5.88 -10.36 5.32
CA THR A 135 -6.67 -9.53 6.22
C THR A 135 -5.74 -8.81 7.20
N THR A 136 -6.26 -7.85 7.97
CA THR A 136 -5.44 -7.18 8.99
C THR A 136 -5.23 -8.09 10.20
N LEU A 137 -4.12 -7.93 10.92
CA LEU A 137 -3.89 -8.63 12.18
C LEU A 137 -5.01 -8.34 13.18
N TYR A 138 -5.60 -7.13 13.15
CA TYR A 138 -6.82 -6.81 13.88
C TYR A 138 -7.92 -7.86 13.68
N GLU A 139 -8.25 -8.16 12.42
CA GLU A 139 -9.29 -9.13 12.10
C GLU A 139 -8.89 -10.55 12.49
N VAL A 140 -7.61 -10.93 12.34
CA VAL A 140 -7.10 -12.23 12.82
C VAL A 140 -7.26 -12.36 14.34
N LEU A 141 -6.95 -11.32 15.10
CA LEU A 141 -7.08 -11.32 16.56
C LEU A 141 -8.55 -11.28 17.02
N ARG A 142 -9.42 -10.68 16.21
CA ARG A 142 -10.86 -10.62 16.47
C ARG A 142 -11.55 -11.95 16.18
N ASP A 143 -11.18 -12.62 15.09
CA ASP A 143 -11.71 -13.92 14.68
C ASP A 143 -10.60 -14.80 14.07
N PRO A 144 -9.95 -15.63 14.91
CA PRO A 144 -8.86 -16.49 14.46
C PRO A 144 -9.32 -17.77 13.74
N THR A 145 -10.63 -18.03 13.62
CA THR A 145 -11.16 -19.34 13.18
C THR A 145 -10.72 -19.76 11.78
N HIS A 146 -10.39 -18.80 10.93
CA HIS A 146 -9.88 -19.05 9.58
C HIS A 146 -8.38 -19.35 9.51
N PHE A 147 -7.68 -19.33 10.64
CA PHE A 147 -6.25 -19.55 10.74
C PHE A 147 -5.94 -20.76 11.60
N LEU A 148 -4.96 -21.55 11.16
CA LEU A 148 -4.44 -22.65 11.96
C LEU A 148 -3.68 -22.08 13.18
N ASP A 149 -3.85 -22.69 14.36
CA ASP A 149 -3.17 -22.26 15.59
C ASP A 149 -1.65 -22.12 15.41
N ARG A 150 -1.04 -23.04 14.65
CA ARG A 150 0.40 -23.01 14.33
C ARG A 150 0.84 -21.79 13.51
N ILE A 151 -0.07 -21.15 12.79
CA ILE A 151 0.19 -19.89 12.07
C ILE A 151 0.15 -18.76 13.08
N ILE A 152 -0.92 -18.69 13.89
CA ILE A 152 -1.12 -17.65 14.91
C ILE A 152 0.05 -17.62 15.89
N ALA A 153 0.46 -18.78 16.40
CA ALA A 153 1.57 -18.94 17.33
C ALA A 153 2.92 -18.43 16.76
N ARG A 154 3.06 -18.33 15.42
CA ARG A 154 4.27 -17.83 14.76
C ARG A 154 4.21 -16.34 14.41
N LEU A 155 3.05 -15.69 14.49
CA LEU A 155 2.90 -14.28 14.11
C LEU A 155 3.81 -13.35 14.91
N PRO A 156 3.94 -13.46 16.26
CA PRO A 156 4.83 -12.58 17.03
C PRO A 156 6.28 -12.64 16.55
N TYR A 157 6.79 -13.85 16.28
CA TYR A 157 8.15 -14.05 15.78
C TYR A 157 8.33 -13.46 14.37
N ARG A 158 7.36 -13.66 13.47
CA ARG A 158 7.40 -13.11 12.11
C ARG A 158 7.37 -11.58 12.11
N ILE A 159 6.47 -10.98 12.90
CA ILE A 159 6.36 -9.53 13.04
C ILE A 159 7.66 -8.97 13.62
N THR A 160 8.21 -9.58 14.68
CA THR A 160 9.47 -9.14 15.29
C THR A 160 10.63 -9.20 14.31
N ALA A 161 10.75 -10.28 13.54
CA ALA A 161 11.79 -10.42 12.52
C ALA A 161 11.67 -9.33 11.44
N ILE A 162 10.44 -9.04 11.00
CA ILE A 162 10.17 -7.98 10.01
C ILE A 162 10.56 -6.60 10.56
N VAL A 163 10.16 -6.27 11.79
CA VAL A 163 10.51 -4.99 12.43
C VAL A 163 12.03 -4.86 12.58
N SER A 164 12.70 -5.93 13.02
CA SER A 164 14.17 -5.98 13.07
C SER A 164 14.80 -5.73 11.70
N HIS A 165 14.31 -6.38 10.63
CA HIS A 165 14.78 -6.11 9.28
C HIS A 165 14.58 -4.66 8.84
N MET A 166 13.42 -4.06 9.13
CA MET A 166 13.19 -2.64 8.83
C MET A 166 14.20 -1.74 9.53
N TRP A 167 14.51 -2.00 10.80
CA TRP A 167 15.45 -1.18 11.55
C TRP A 167 16.90 -1.41 11.11
N CYS A 168 17.35 -2.66 11.10
CA CYS A 168 18.76 -3.01 10.91
C CYS A 168 19.19 -2.91 9.45
N ARG A 169 18.32 -3.30 8.50
CA ARG A 169 18.66 -3.34 7.07
C ARG A 169 18.18 -2.09 6.34
N ALA A 170 16.93 -1.68 6.52
CA ALA A 170 16.39 -0.52 5.83
C ALA A 170 16.75 0.80 6.54
N GLY A 171 16.94 0.77 7.87
CA GLY A 171 17.12 1.98 8.66
C GLY A 171 15.85 2.80 8.76
N ILE A 172 14.69 2.16 8.78
CA ILE A 172 13.37 2.79 8.81
C ILE A 172 12.62 2.32 10.05
N ALA A 173 12.12 3.24 10.86
CA ALA A 173 11.10 2.95 11.88
C ALA A 173 9.72 3.28 11.32
N HIS A 174 8.74 2.41 11.56
CA HIS A 174 7.39 2.56 11.01
C HIS A 174 6.63 3.77 11.59
N GLY A 175 6.80 4.04 12.89
CA GLY A 175 6.18 5.17 13.59
C GLY A 175 4.72 4.97 14.02
N ASP A 176 3.99 4.06 13.36
CA ASP A 176 2.58 3.77 13.67
C ASP A 176 2.27 2.27 13.53
N LEU A 177 3.08 1.44 14.20
CA LEU A 177 2.93 -0.01 14.10
C LEU A 177 1.87 -0.51 15.08
N HIS A 178 0.75 -0.98 14.54
CA HIS A 178 -0.33 -1.61 15.29
C HIS A 178 -1.06 -2.63 14.41
N GLU A 179 -2.01 -3.37 14.97
CA GLU A 179 -2.63 -4.54 14.35
C GLU A 179 -3.44 -4.27 13.07
N LYS A 180 -3.83 -3.02 12.79
CA LYS A 180 -4.48 -2.66 11.50
C LYS A 180 -3.47 -2.36 10.39
N ASN A 181 -2.22 -2.05 10.75
CA ASN A 181 -1.11 -1.78 9.82
C ASN A 181 -0.23 -3.02 9.58
N VAL A 182 -0.73 -4.19 9.96
CA VAL A 182 -0.13 -5.50 9.69
C VAL A 182 -1.13 -6.33 8.92
N LEU A 183 -0.78 -6.76 7.71
CA LEU A 183 -1.55 -7.73 6.94
C LEU A 183 -1.03 -9.15 7.19
N VAL A 184 -1.95 -10.10 7.25
CA VAL A 184 -1.67 -11.53 7.40
C VAL A 184 -2.37 -12.28 6.25
N SER A 185 -1.61 -13.04 5.48
CA SER A 185 -2.17 -13.92 4.44
C SER A 185 -2.69 -15.22 5.04
N ALA A 186 -3.60 -15.91 4.35
CA ALA A 186 -4.09 -17.23 4.77
C ALA A 186 -2.97 -18.27 5.03
N GLN A 187 -1.81 -18.12 4.39
CA GLN A 187 -0.61 -18.96 4.59
C GLN A 187 0.29 -18.47 5.76
N GLY A 188 -0.16 -17.44 6.47
CA GLY A 188 0.52 -16.82 7.61
C GLY A 188 1.58 -15.79 7.25
N SER A 189 1.78 -15.47 5.97
CA SER A 189 2.75 -14.43 5.57
C SER A 189 2.34 -13.08 6.16
N VAL A 190 3.31 -12.28 6.57
CA VAL A 190 3.08 -11.02 7.27
C VAL A 190 3.63 -9.87 6.43
N TYR A 191 2.84 -8.80 6.30
CA TYR A 191 3.22 -7.60 5.57
C TYR A 191 2.93 -6.34 6.38
N ILE A 192 3.88 -5.41 6.43
CA ILE A 192 3.69 -4.09 7.04
C ILE A 192 3.15 -3.14 5.99
N VAL A 193 2.15 -2.34 6.37
CA VAL A 193 1.49 -1.37 5.49
C VAL A 193 1.35 -0.01 6.20
N ASP A 194 1.09 1.03 5.40
CA ASP A 194 0.80 2.40 5.84
C ASP A 194 1.98 3.14 6.50
N PHE A 195 2.92 3.59 5.68
CA PHE A 195 4.17 4.22 6.12
C PHE A 195 4.03 5.71 6.46
N GLY A 196 2.81 6.19 6.76
CA GLY A 196 2.49 7.61 6.92
C GLY A 196 3.29 8.32 8.03
N PHE A 197 3.68 7.58 9.07
CA PHE A 197 4.48 8.06 10.19
C PHE A 197 5.93 7.56 10.17
N SER A 198 6.36 6.95 9.06
CA SER A 198 7.67 6.33 8.99
C SER A 198 8.80 7.34 8.91
N VAL A 199 9.90 7.03 9.58
CA VAL A 199 11.07 7.90 9.68
C VAL A 199 12.36 7.13 9.47
N ARG A 200 13.37 7.82 8.92
CA ARG A 200 14.73 7.28 8.81
C ARG A 200 15.41 7.32 10.16
N LEU A 201 15.94 6.18 10.60
CA LEU A 201 16.71 6.07 11.82
C LEU A 201 18.05 6.81 11.68
N PRO A 202 18.46 7.61 12.67
CA PRO A 202 19.78 8.23 12.71
C PRO A 202 20.89 7.17 12.61
N HIS A 203 22.00 7.52 11.95
CA HIS A 203 23.13 6.59 11.71
C HIS A 203 23.65 5.95 13.01
N ARG A 204 23.70 6.71 14.10
CA ARG A 204 24.09 6.24 15.45
C ARG A 204 23.23 5.11 16.02
N MET A 205 21.99 4.95 15.57
CA MET A 205 21.10 3.88 16.02
C MET A 205 21.28 2.59 15.23
N LYS A 206 21.76 2.67 13.99
CA LYS A 206 21.99 1.48 13.14
C LYS A 206 23.04 0.53 13.73
N ASN A 207 24.10 1.09 14.33
CA ASN A 207 25.22 0.32 14.89
C ASN A 207 24.88 -0.33 16.24
N LYS A 208 23.79 0.06 16.90
CA LYS A 208 23.36 -0.52 18.19
C LYS A 208 22.37 -1.70 18.03
N LEU A 209 21.94 -1.97 16.80
CA LEU A 209 20.93 -2.97 16.47
C LEU A 209 21.50 -4.13 15.61
N GLN A 210 22.80 -4.08 15.31
CA GLN A 210 23.58 -5.19 14.73
C GLN A 210 24.22 -5.98 15.86
#